data_AF-A0A1M4U694-F1
#
_entry.id   AF-A0A1M4U694-F1
#
_cell.length_a   1.000
_cell.length_b   1.000
_cell.length_c   1.000
_cell.angle_alpha   90.00
_cell.angle_beta   90.00
_cell.angle_gamma   90.00
#
_symmetry.space_group_name_H-M   'P 1'
#
loop_
_entity.id
_entity.type
_entity.pdbx_description
1 polymer ?
#
loop_
_entity_poly.entity_id
_entity_poly.type
_entity_poly.pdbx_seq_one_letter_code
_entity_poly.pdbx_strand_id
1 'polypeptide(L)'
;MNQYLCPDFHLPWALNVVAMALPIVWLGHQWRRYQAGWSLGLAAWVPLLIFGVGYLTAAWFEMSPQMRMKRADYGWPLITLGAAVAVTILLGFTSKQITRIPVGAKLFGVFGTASMTIMYIHQPIQLAMKDMGLASDYLRLPITLGLSLAVHHMLNRTQLTQRLFLGRTRSGAPGTSAAS
;
A
#
# COMPACT_ATOMS: atom_id res chain seq x y z
N MET A 1 -27.05 -1.36 -2.83
CA MET A 1 -28.32 -0.89 -2.22
C MET A 1 -28.21 0.47 -1.53
N ASN A 2 -27.09 0.82 -0.88
CA ASN A 2 -26.96 2.10 -0.15
C ASN A 2 -26.94 3.36 -1.06
N GLN A 3 -26.35 3.29 -2.25
CA GLN A 3 -26.25 4.43 -3.19
C GLN A 3 -27.56 4.87 -3.84
N TYR A 4 -28.58 4.00 -3.91
CA TYR A 4 -29.84 4.30 -4.59
C TYR A 4 -30.95 4.78 -3.64
N LEU A 5 -30.79 4.59 -2.33
CA LEU A 5 -31.83 4.88 -1.35
C LEU A 5 -31.55 6.13 -0.51
N CYS A 6 -30.29 6.44 -0.15
CA CYS A 6 -29.95 7.64 0.64
C CYS A 6 -28.53 8.15 0.33
N PRO A 7 -28.34 9.07 -0.63
CA PRO A 7 -27.03 9.64 -0.98
C PRO A 7 -26.40 10.51 0.13
N ASP A 8 -27.19 11.05 1.07
CA ASP A 8 -26.74 11.98 2.11
C ASP A 8 -26.48 11.34 3.49
N PHE A 9 -26.58 10.01 3.62
CA PHE A 9 -26.41 9.35 4.92
C PHE A 9 -24.93 9.09 5.24
N HIS A 10 -24.22 10.15 5.65
CA HIS A 10 -22.92 10.04 6.30
C HIS A 10 -23.09 9.48 7.72
N LEU A 11 -23.04 8.15 7.84
CA LEU A 11 -22.94 7.51 9.16
C LEU A 11 -21.71 8.03 9.91
N PRO A 12 -21.84 8.40 11.20
CA PRO A 12 -20.69 8.79 12.01
C PRO A 12 -19.63 7.69 11.95
N TRP A 13 -18.35 8.10 11.90
CA TRP A 13 -17.19 7.21 11.87
C TRP A 13 -16.99 6.35 10.60
N ALA A 14 -17.57 6.73 9.46
CA ALA A 14 -17.35 6.02 8.19
C ALA A 14 -17.68 4.51 8.28
N LEU A 15 -18.71 4.14 9.04
CA LEU A 15 -19.16 2.76 9.25
C LEU A 15 -19.38 2.02 7.91
N ASN A 16 -19.86 2.74 6.89
CA ASN A 16 -20.01 2.23 5.52
C ASN A 16 -18.68 1.73 4.92
N VAL A 17 -17.57 2.42 5.20
CA VAL A 17 -16.23 2.04 4.74
C VAL A 17 -15.74 0.81 5.51
N VAL A 18 -16.04 0.72 6.81
CA VAL A 18 -15.69 -0.45 7.63
C VAL A 18 -16.40 -1.70 7.12
N ALA A 19 -17.69 -1.61 6.80
CA ALA A 19 -18.46 -2.73 6.24
C ALA A 19 -17.86 -3.24 4.92
N MET A 20 -17.32 -2.35 4.09
CA MET A 20 -16.63 -2.74 2.85
C MET A 20 -15.19 -3.24 3.09
N ALA A 21 -14.50 -2.72 4.10
CA ALA A 21 -13.13 -3.12 4.44
C ALA A 21 -13.06 -4.52 5.07
N LEU A 22 -14.06 -4.91 5.87
CA LEU A 22 -14.14 -6.22 6.52
C LEU A 22 -13.95 -7.41 5.57
N PRO A 23 -14.71 -7.54 4.45
CA PRO A 23 -14.53 -8.66 3.53
C PRO A 23 -13.15 -8.64 2.85
N ILE A 24 -12.60 -7.45 2.57
CA ILE A 24 -11.26 -7.32 1.97
C ILE A 24 -10.18 -7.82 2.94
N VAL A 25 -10.24 -7.40 4.20
CA VAL A 25 -9.30 -7.82 5.24
C VAL A 25 -9.43 -9.33 5.50
N TRP A 26 -10.66 -9.85 5.55
CA TRP A 26 -10.90 -11.28 5.71
C TRP A 26 -10.34 -12.10 4.55
N LEU A 27 -10.56 -11.66 3.30
CA LEU A 27 -9.98 -12.30 2.11
C LEU A 27 -8.44 -12.31 2.17
N GLY A 28 -7.82 -11.19 2.54
CA GLY A 28 -6.37 -11.10 2.72
C GLY A 28 -5.84 -12.04 3.82
N HIS A 29 -6.58 -12.16 4.93
CA HIS A 29 -6.23 -13.07 6.02
C HIS A 29 -6.32 -14.54 5.59
N GLN A 30 -7.37 -14.92 4.86
CA GLN A 30 -7.49 -16.28 4.33
C GLN A 30 -6.41 -16.57 3.29
N TRP A 31 -6.10 -15.61 2.40
CA TRP A 31 -5.02 -15.74 1.43
C TRP A 31 -3.66 -16.02 2.09
N ARG A 32 -3.35 -15.36 3.22
CA ARG A 32 -2.12 -15.61 3.99
C ARG A 32 -2.00 -17.07 4.45
N ARG A 33 -3.10 -17.74 4.76
CA ARG A 33 -3.09 -19.17 5.15
C ARG A 33 -2.77 -20.09 3.97
N TYR A 34 -3.26 -19.78 2.78
CA TYR A 34 -3.01 -20.57 1.57
C TYR A 34 -1.65 -20.27 0.92
N GLN A 35 -1.05 -19.11 1.20
CA GLN A 35 0.22 -18.69 0.61
C GLN A 35 1.41 -19.61 0.95
N ALA A 36 1.32 -20.39 2.04
CA ALA A 36 2.39 -21.27 2.51
C ALA A 36 2.68 -22.46 1.57
N GLY A 37 1.80 -22.78 0.62
CA GLY A 37 2.02 -23.85 -0.37
C GLY A 37 1.60 -23.51 -1.80
N TRP A 38 1.06 -22.31 -2.04
CA TRP A 38 0.48 -21.94 -3.33
C TRP A 38 1.48 -21.20 -4.21
N SER A 39 2.09 -21.90 -5.16
CA SER A 39 2.74 -21.27 -6.31
C SER A 39 1.67 -20.98 -7.38
N LEU A 40 1.36 -19.71 -7.65
CA LEU A 40 0.60 -19.39 -8.87
C LEU A 40 1.46 -19.85 -10.06
N GLY A 41 1.00 -20.88 -10.77
CA GLY A 41 1.58 -21.23 -12.06
C GLY A 41 1.37 -20.10 -13.07
N LEU A 42 2.21 -20.06 -14.11
CA LEU A 42 2.11 -19.08 -15.21
C LEU A 42 0.68 -18.96 -15.77
N ALA A 43 -0.07 -20.06 -15.82
CA ALA A 43 -1.45 -20.10 -16.30
C ALA A 43 -2.44 -19.28 -15.45
N ALA A 44 -2.22 -19.14 -14.14
CA ALA A 44 -3.06 -18.30 -13.27
C ALA A 44 -2.62 -16.82 -13.28
N TRP A 45 -1.37 -16.55 -13.69
CA TRP A 45 -0.78 -15.22 -13.73
C TRP A 45 -1.28 -14.41 -14.92
N VAL A 46 -1.39 -15.04 -16.09
CA VAL A 46 -1.87 -14.42 -17.34
C VAL A 46 -3.27 -13.78 -17.19
N PRO A 47 -4.31 -14.49 -16.73
CA PRO A 47 -5.64 -13.88 -16.59
C PRO A 47 -5.65 -12.78 -15.52
N LEU A 48 -4.87 -12.92 -14.44
CA LEU A 48 -4.75 -11.88 -13.41
C LEU A 48 -4.13 -10.61 -13.99
N LEU A 49 -3.07 -10.76 -14.79
CA LEU A 49 -2.38 -9.67 -15.45
C LEU A 49 -3.29 -8.98 -16.46
N ILE A 50 -3.97 -9.73 -17.31
CA ILE A 50 -4.93 -9.19 -18.28
C ILE A 50 -6.04 -8.42 -17.56
N PHE A 51 -6.59 -8.97 -16.48
CA PHE A 51 -7.66 -8.34 -15.73
C PHE A 51 -7.19 -7.08 -14.98
N GLY A 52 -6.05 -7.16 -14.27
CA GLY A 52 -5.48 -6.04 -13.53
C GLY A 52 -5.03 -4.90 -14.44
N VAL A 53 -4.25 -5.21 -15.49
CA VAL A 53 -3.78 -4.23 -16.47
C VAL A 53 -4.94 -3.69 -17.30
N GLY A 54 -5.89 -4.53 -17.72
CA GLY A 54 -7.08 -4.10 -18.44
C GLY A 54 -7.97 -3.13 -17.64
N TYR A 55 -8.09 -3.36 -16.33
CA TYR A 55 -8.78 -2.40 -15.46
C TYR A 55 -7.97 -1.10 -15.29
N LEU A 56 -6.65 -1.18 -15.14
CA LEU A 56 -5.76 0.00 -15.05
C LEU A 56 -5.80 0.85 -16.32
N THR A 57 -5.80 0.24 -17.51
CA THR A 57 -5.92 0.96 -18.78
C THR A 57 -7.31 1.57 -18.93
N ALA A 58 -8.37 0.84 -18.60
CA ALA A 58 -9.73 1.39 -18.60
C ALA A 58 -9.89 2.58 -17.63
N ALA A 59 -9.22 2.52 -16.47
CA ALA A 59 -9.17 3.64 -15.54
C ALA A 59 -8.36 4.83 -16.08
N TRP A 60 -7.28 4.57 -16.81
CA TRP A 60 -6.45 5.61 -17.44
C TRP A 60 -7.20 6.38 -18.54
N PHE A 61 -8.01 5.68 -19.33
CA PHE A 61 -8.86 6.28 -20.37
C PHE A 61 -10.16 6.89 -19.83
N GLU A 62 -10.30 7.04 -18.49
CA GLU A 62 -11.51 7.55 -17.82
C GLU A 62 -12.79 6.75 -18.13
N MET A 63 -12.65 5.55 -18.71
CA MET A 63 -13.76 4.67 -19.06
C MET A 63 -14.29 3.88 -17.85
N SER A 64 -13.57 3.89 -16.73
CA SER A 64 -14.04 3.29 -15.48
C SER A 64 -14.44 4.36 -14.45
N PRO A 65 -15.59 4.21 -13.78
CA PRO A 65 -16.00 5.13 -12.73
C PRO A 65 -15.01 5.07 -11.56
N GLN A 66 -14.34 6.18 -11.29
CA GLN A 66 -13.38 6.29 -10.19
C GLN A 66 -14.09 6.01 -8.86
N MET A 67 -13.58 5.03 -8.10
CA MET A 67 -14.08 4.73 -6.77
C MET A 67 -13.65 5.84 -5.80
N ARG A 68 -14.54 6.79 -5.53
CA ARG A 68 -14.29 7.89 -4.59
C ARG A 68 -14.95 7.55 -3.26
N MET A 69 -14.22 6.80 -2.42
CA MET A 69 -14.64 6.47 -1.05
C MET A 69 -14.95 7.72 -0.20
N LYS A 70 -14.32 8.86 -0.50
CA LYS A 70 -14.55 10.14 0.20
C LYS A 70 -15.92 10.76 -0.09
N ARG A 71 -16.61 10.34 -1.17
CA ARG A 71 -17.97 10.78 -1.54
C ARG A 71 -18.98 9.64 -1.59
N ALA A 72 -18.62 8.45 -1.06
CA ALA A 72 -19.45 7.25 -1.18
C ALA A 72 -19.84 6.89 -2.63
N ASP A 73 -19.01 7.27 -3.62
CA ASP A 73 -19.15 6.87 -5.02
C ASP A 73 -18.40 5.56 -5.25
N TYR A 74 -19.11 4.44 -5.16
CA TYR A 74 -18.54 3.09 -5.22
C TYR A 74 -18.42 2.53 -6.65
N GLY A 75 -18.81 3.29 -7.69
CA GLY A 75 -18.69 2.88 -9.09
C GLY A 75 -19.26 1.48 -9.35
N TRP A 76 -18.47 0.59 -9.94
CA TRP A 76 -18.74 -0.86 -9.98
C TRP A 76 -17.96 -1.56 -8.85
N PRO A 77 -18.54 -1.69 -7.64
CA PRO A 77 -17.80 -2.09 -6.44
C PRO A 77 -17.20 -3.49 -6.56
N LEU A 78 -17.90 -4.43 -7.19
CA LEU A 78 -17.41 -5.81 -7.38
C LEU A 78 -16.22 -5.87 -8.34
N ILE A 79 -16.28 -5.14 -9.46
CA ILE A 79 -15.22 -5.14 -10.48
C ILE A 79 -13.98 -4.40 -9.95
N THR A 80 -14.19 -3.27 -9.28
CA THR A 80 -13.10 -2.51 -8.66
C THR A 80 -12.42 -3.30 -7.54
N LEU A 81 -13.19 -3.99 -6.70
CA LEU A 81 -12.64 -4.83 -5.64
C LEU A 81 -11.88 -6.03 -6.22
N GLY A 82 -12.44 -6.70 -7.23
CA GLY A 82 -11.76 -7.77 -7.95
C GLY A 82 -10.46 -7.30 -8.57
N ALA A 83 -10.47 -6.13 -9.22
CA ALA A 83 -9.27 -5.55 -9.84
C ALA A 83 -8.23 -5.16 -8.79
N ALA A 84 -8.65 -4.57 -7.66
CA ALA A 84 -7.76 -4.26 -6.55
C ALA A 84 -7.10 -5.52 -5.98
N VAL A 85 -7.84 -6.63 -5.82
CA VAL A 85 -7.29 -7.92 -5.38
C VAL A 85 -6.30 -8.47 -6.42
N ALA A 86 -6.67 -8.47 -7.71
CA ALA A 86 -5.81 -8.92 -8.79
C ALA A 86 -4.48 -8.14 -8.83
N VAL A 87 -4.55 -6.81 -8.79
CA VAL A 87 -3.38 -5.93 -8.74
C VAL A 87 -2.55 -6.15 -7.48
N THR A 88 -3.19 -6.35 -6.32
CA THR A 88 -2.48 -6.63 -5.05
C THR A 88 -1.72 -7.95 -5.11
N ILE A 89 -2.32 -9.00 -5.68
CA ILE A 89 -1.66 -10.30 -5.87
C ILE A 89 -0.49 -10.16 -6.84
N LEU A 90 -0.69 -9.50 -8.00
CA LEU A 90 0.38 -9.21 -8.98
C LEU A 90 1.54 -8.44 -8.34
N LEU A 91 1.24 -7.42 -7.53
CA LEU A 91 2.22 -6.62 -6.84
C LEU A 91 3.02 -7.45 -5.85
N GLY A 92 2.35 -8.27 -5.03
CA GLY A 92 3.02 -9.15 -4.07
C GLY A 92 3.94 -10.17 -4.76
N PHE A 93 3.50 -10.72 -5.89
CA PHE A 93 4.28 -11.69 -6.66
C PHE A 93 5.47 -11.04 -7.38
N THR A 94 5.25 -9.88 -7.99
CA THR A 94 6.31 -9.04 -8.58
C THR A 94 7.32 -8.63 -7.52
N SER A 95 6.87 -8.22 -6.33
CA SER A 95 7.75 -7.90 -5.21
C SER A 95 8.64 -9.08 -4.82
N LYS A 96 8.09 -10.31 -4.76
CA LYS A 96 8.89 -11.52 -4.48
C LYS A 96 9.95 -11.78 -5.56
N GLN A 97 9.62 -11.55 -6.84
CA GLN A 97 10.58 -11.71 -7.93
C GLN A 97 11.69 -10.64 -7.87
N ILE A 98 11.32 -9.37 -7.63
CA ILE A 98 12.28 -8.27 -7.48
C ILE A 98 13.25 -8.54 -6.32
N THR A 99 12.77 -9.11 -5.21
CA THR A 99 13.63 -9.45 -4.07
C THR A 99 14.59 -10.62 -4.32
N ARG A 100 14.41 -11.41 -5.40
CA ARG A 100 15.41 -12.41 -5.80
C ARG A 100 16.67 -11.78 -6.36
N ILE A 101 16.59 -10.55 -6.86
CA ILE A 101 17.73 -9.78 -7.35
C ILE A 101 18.31 -8.98 -6.18
N PRO A 102 19.60 -9.15 -5.83
CA PRO A 102 20.18 -8.52 -4.63
C PRO A 102 20.12 -6.98 -4.68
N VAL A 103 20.28 -6.40 -5.86
CA VAL A 103 20.15 -4.94 -6.07
C VAL A 103 18.70 -4.47 -5.83
N GLY A 104 17.72 -5.22 -6.34
CA GLY A 104 16.29 -4.93 -6.14
C GLY A 104 15.91 -5.03 -4.67
N ALA A 105 16.33 -6.10 -3.99
CA ALA A 105 16.11 -6.27 -2.56
C ALA A 105 16.66 -5.10 -1.73
N LYS A 106 17.87 -4.61 -2.07
CA LYS A 106 18.49 -3.48 -1.35
C LYS A 106 17.76 -2.16 -1.60
N LEU A 107 17.49 -1.81 -2.87
CA LEU A 107 16.85 -0.55 -3.21
C LEU A 107 15.41 -0.49 -2.66
N PHE A 108 14.57 -1.45 -3.03
CA PHE A 108 13.17 -1.47 -2.60
C PHE A 108 13.02 -1.74 -1.10
N GLY A 109 13.98 -2.45 -0.47
CA GLY A 109 14.01 -2.63 0.98
C GLY A 109 14.17 -1.32 1.75
N VAL A 110 14.98 -0.37 1.26
CA VAL A 110 15.11 0.96 1.86
C VAL A 110 13.79 1.73 1.79
N PHE A 111 13.14 1.75 0.63
CA PHE A 111 11.84 2.42 0.48
C PHE A 111 10.74 1.75 1.31
N GLY A 112 10.73 0.41 1.36
CA GLY A 112 9.77 -0.35 2.15
C GLY A 112 9.90 -0.08 3.64
N THR A 113 11.13 -0.06 4.17
CA THR A 113 11.38 0.27 5.59
C THR A 113 11.09 1.73 5.93
N ALA A 114 11.27 2.64 4.96
CA ALA A 114 10.93 4.05 5.10
C ALA A 114 9.46 4.39 4.82
N SER A 115 8.65 3.43 4.36
CA SER A 115 7.30 3.68 3.82
C SER A 115 6.37 4.43 4.78
N MET A 116 6.33 4.03 6.06
CA MET A 116 5.53 4.73 7.08
C MET A 116 6.00 6.17 7.27
N THR A 117 7.31 6.40 7.33
CA THR A 117 7.87 7.74 7.46
C THR A 117 7.52 8.59 6.24
N ILE A 118 7.68 8.04 5.03
CA ILE A 118 7.30 8.72 3.79
C ILE A 118 5.80 9.04 3.80
N MET A 119 4.95 8.09 4.17
CA MET A 119 3.49 8.28 4.21
C MET A 119 3.08 9.44 5.13
N TYR A 120 3.70 9.60 6.29
CA TYR A 120 3.36 10.71 7.20
C TYR A 120 4.01 12.05 6.81
N ILE A 121 5.25 12.01 6.31
CA ILE A 121 6.06 13.23 6.15
C ILE A 121 5.96 13.80 4.72
N HIS A 122 5.57 13.01 3.72
CA HIS A 122 5.49 13.52 2.34
C HIS A 122 4.48 14.66 2.20
N GLN A 123 3.31 14.58 2.86
CA GLN A 123 2.26 15.59 2.76
C GLN A 123 2.66 16.96 3.36
N PRO A 124 3.22 17.04 4.59
CA PRO A 124 3.69 18.32 5.12
C PRO A 124 4.86 18.90 4.31
N ILE A 125 5.78 18.07 3.79
CA ILE A 125 6.84 18.55 2.90
C ILE A 125 6.25 19.14 1.62
N GLN A 126 5.30 18.45 0.98
CA GLN A 126 4.66 18.95 -0.23
C GLN A 126 3.94 20.29 -0.01
N LEU A 127 3.28 20.43 1.14
CA LEU A 127 2.62 21.67 1.51
C LEU A 127 3.62 22.80 1.71
N ALA A 128 4.69 22.57 2.49
CA ALA A 128 5.75 23.55 2.69
C ALA A 128 6.43 23.96 1.37
N MET A 129 6.70 23.00 0.47
CA MET A 129 7.28 23.29 -0.84
C MET A 129 6.35 24.11 -1.74
N LYS A 130 5.04 23.84 -1.66
CA LYS A 130 4.03 24.61 -2.40
C LYS A 130 3.98 26.05 -1.90
N ASP A 131 4.05 26.26 -0.59
CA ASP A 131 4.05 27.58 0.03
C ASP A 131 5.32 28.39 -0.32
N MET A 132 6.45 27.70 -0.59
CA MET A 132 7.70 28.31 -1.08
C MET A 132 7.70 28.63 -2.58
N GLY A 133 6.57 28.45 -3.29
CA GLY A 133 6.41 28.83 -4.69
C GLY A 133 6.95 27.82 -5.72
N LEU A 134 7.33 26.61 -5.30
CA LEU A 134 7.70 25.53 -6.22
C LEU A 134 6.45 24.89 -6.83
N ALA A 135 6.00 25.46 -7.94
CA ALA A 135 4.81 25.00 -8.68
C ALA A 135 5.06 23.75 -9.57
N SER A 136 6.33 23.38 -9.82
CA SER A 136 6.66 22.23 -10.67
C SER A 136 6.46 20.90 -9.93
N ASP A 137 5.40 20.18 -10.29
CA ASP A 137 5.09 18.85 -9.73
C ASP A 137 6.22 17.83 -9.99
N TYR A 138 6.91 17.95 -11.12
CA TYR A 138 8.04 17.09 -11.50
C TYR A 138 9.23 17.23 -10.57
N LEU A 139 9.48 18.43 -10.03
CA LEU A 139 10.56 18.67 -9.08
C LEU A 139 10.12 18.36 -7.64
N ARG A 140 8.86 18.60 -7.31
CA ARG A 140 8.33 18.40 -5.96
C ARG A 140 8.37 16.93 -5.54
N LEU A 141 8.07 16.00 -6.44
CA LEU A 141 8.06 14.56 -6.16
C LEU A 141 9.43 14.00 -5.71
N PRO A 142 10.52 14.11 -6.50
CA PRO A 142 11.82 13.58 -6.10
C PRO A 142 12.38 14.27 -4.85
N ILE A 143 12.15 15.58 -4.69
CA ILE A 143 12.60 16.32 -3.50
C ILE A 143 11.84 15.84 -2.25
N THR A 144 10.52 15.68 -2.34
CA THR A 144 9.70 15.19 -1.22
C THR A 144 10.13 13.80 -0.79
N LEU A 145 10.34 12.89 -1.76
CA LEU A 145 10.83 11.53 -1.50
C LEU A 145 12.23 11.54 -0.89
N GLY A 146 13.15 12.30 -1.45
CA GLY A 146 14.52 12.43 -0.96
C GLY A 146 14.57 12.98 0.46
N LEU A 147 13.80 14.02 0.75
CA LEU A 147 13.73 14.62 2.08
C LEU A 147 13.05 13.69 3.09
N SER A 148 11.98 12.99 2.70
CA SER A 148 11.35 11.98 3.56
C SER A 148 12.30 10.83 3.90
N LEU A 149 13.11 10.38 2.94
CA LEU A 149 14.15 9.38 3.17
C LEU A 149 15.27 9.91 4.07
N ALA A 150 15.68 11.16 3.89
CA ALA A 150 16.68 11.80 4.74
C ALA A 150 16.20 11.85 6.20
N VAL A 151 14.95 12.25 6.42
CA VAL A 151 14.33 12.23 7.75
C VAL A 151 14.27 10.80 8.29
N HIS A 152 13.86 9.82 7.49
CA HIS A 152 13.88 8.42 7.92
C HIS A 152 15.28 7.96 8.36
N HIS A 153 16.33 8.32 7.61
CA HIS A 153 17.71 8.03 7.98
C HIS A 153 18.14 8.74 9.26
N MET A 154 17.75 10.00 9.47
CA MET A 154 18.03 10.74 10.72
C MET A 154 17.35 10.09 11.92
N LEU A 155 16.06 9.73 11.81
CA LEU A 155 15.31 9.04 12.87
C LEU A 155 15.95 7.68 13.20
N ASN A 156 16.50 7.01 12.19
CA ASN A 156 17.14 5.70 12.33
C ASN A 156 18.57 5.78 12.92
N ARG A 157 19.14 6.97 13.18
CA ARG A 157 20.44 7.11 13.88
C ARG A 157 20.32 7.01 15.41
N THR A 158 19.15 7.30 15.96
CA THR A 158 18.94 7.41 17.42
C THR A 158 18.04 6.28 17.93
N GLN A 159 18.53 5.47 18.89
CA GLN A 159 17.80 4.32 19.44
C GLN A 159 16.47 4.70 20.12
N LEU A 160 16.41 5.90 20.70
CA LEU A 160 15.23 6.44 21.38
C LEU A 160 14.09 6.68 20.37
N THR A 161 14.43 7.25 19.22
CA THR A 161 13.52 7.54 18.11
C THR A 161 13.06 6.28 17.38
N GLN A 162 13.93 5.27 17.23
CA GLN A 162 13.54 3.96 16.69
C GLN A 162 12.49 3.25 17.55
N ARG A 163 12.57 3.40 18.88
CA ARG A 163 11.60 2.79 19.81
C ARG A 163 10.28 3.55 19.83
N LEU A 164 10.33 4.89 19.87
CA LEU A 164 9.13 5.74 19.94
C LEU A 164 8.37 5.83 18.60
N PHE A 165 9.07 5.93 17.46
CA PHE A 165 8.43 6.18 16.16
C PHE A 165 8.35 4.96 15.26
N LEU A 166 9.30 4.01 15.35
CA LEU A 166 9.35 2.85 14.46
C LEU A 166 8.89 1.55 15.13
N GLY A 167 8.55 1.59 16.43
CA GLY A 167 8.09 0.42 17.17
C GLY A 167 9.08 -0.76 17.18
N ARG A 168 10.35 -0.53 16.83
CA ARG A 168 11.40 -1.56 16.82
C ARG A 168 11.83 -1.84 18.25
N THR A 169 11.13 -2.76 18.91
CA THR A 169 11.64 -3.39 20.12
C THR A 169 12.82 -4.27 19.74
N ARG A 170 13.89 -4.14 20.53
CA ARG A 170 15.08 -5.00 20.45
C ARG A 170 14.61 -6.46 20.48
N SER A 171 14.82 -7.22 19.40
CA SER A 171 14.93 -8.67 19.49
C SER A 171 16.12 -8.99 20.40
N GLY A 172 15.85 -9.13 21.70
CA GLY A 172 16.65 -9.95 22.60
C GLY A 172 15.75 -11.11 23.02
N ALA A 173 16.05 -12.38 22.82
CA ALA A 173 17.34 -13.03 22.62
C ALA A 173 17.18 -14.20 21.64
N PRO A 174 18.27 -14.69 21.01
CA PRO A 174 18.30 -16.07 20.56
C PRO A 174 18.10 -16.96 21.80
N GLY A 175 16.95 -17.64 21.86
CA GLY A 175 16.79 -18.78 22.75
C GLY A 175 17.83 -19.82 22.35
N THR A 176 18.93 -19.81 23.08
CA THR A 176 19.94 -20.85 23.10
C THR A 176 19.29 -22.19 23.33
N SER A 177 19.62 -23.15 22.46
CA SER A 177 19.87 -24.55 22.80
C SER A 177 19.79 -24.92 24.29
N ALA A 178 18.80 -25.73 24.63
CA ALA A 178 18.86 -26.81 25.62
C ALA A 178 17.79 -27.83 25.16
N ALA A 179 18.08 -29.00 24.58
CA ALA A 179 18.98 -30.09 24.98
C ALA A 179 18.68 -30.60 26.39
N SER A 180 17.67 -31.47 26.50
CA SER A 180 17.68 -32.76 27.20
C SER A 180 16.30 -33.40 27.12
#